data_AF-A0A934S615-F1
#
_entry.id   AF-A0A934S615-F1
#
_cell.length_a   1.000
_cell.length_b   1.000
_cell.length_c   1.000
_cell.angle_alpha   90.00
_cell.angle_beta   90.00
_cell.angle_gamma   90.00
#
_symmetry.space_group_name_H-M   'P 1'
#
loop_
_entity.id
_entity.type
_entity.pdbx_description
1 polymer ?
#
loop_
_entity_poly.entity_id
_entity_poly.type
_entity_poly.pdbx_seq_one_letter_code
_entity_poly.pdbx_strand_id
1 'polypeptide(L)'
;MKWAISYLWLLFACVAFSQIETGIEQGEIGIEQGEIAAGSRWETPYFIIHGKEPGPKLILTGGVHGNEPAGSLAAEQIRNWNILRGTLVVIPRVNALGLEANTRFVPGAEQGEQDLNRNFPKPGSKNEATGALAKSLWEFVTEQKPDWLIDLHEGYGFHQLQPGSVGSSIIDSDTIETDRSVPSMLHAVNAGIGQEKLQFVNLSPPIKGSLARATAEFLGASTMILETTSKDQRLPFRVRQQRVMVHELLSQIGMIAPDATPSMTPPADGDGLKIAIFDDEGVSSNGADEVVKTALQIPRALAWRVDAEDIRDGALKRFDLVVFPGGSGSKEAAALQESGRGIIRDFVESGGGYVGICAGAYLAAANYPWSLRISNHQTFCESREVPGLGKKSMWYRGNSATVAMELSAAGKSVLGDFPDTLQVRYHNGPIVSAAGLDSLPKYQVLAWFRSEVSQYDLQQGTMTGTPAIISTEFGNGRVLCVSPHPESTDRLRPLLAHGMEWAGGR
;
A
#
# COMPACT_ATOMS: atom_id res chain seq x y z
N MET A 1 -14.54 19.85 -24.45
CA MET A 1 -15.10 18.57 -23.97
C MET A 1 -13.97 17.72 -23.40
N LYS A 2 -13.70 17.85 -22.10
CA LYS A 2 -12.80 16.98 -21.33
C LYS A 2 -13.62 16.55 -20.12
N TRP A 3 -13.83 15.24 -20.00
CA TRP A 3 -14.66 14.65 -18.95
C TRP A 3 -13.91 14.65 -17.63
N ALA A 4 -14.51 15.28 -16.62
CA ALA A 4 -14.13 15.19 -15.23
C ALA A 4 -14.55 13.81 -14.70
N ILE A 5 -13.59 13.07 -14.13
CA ILE A 5 -13.86 11.87 -13.36
C ILE A 5 -14.49 12.35 -12.05
N SER A 6 -15.81 12.16 -11.93
CA SER A 6 -16.57 12.49 -10.73
C SER A 6 -16.45 11.33 -9.74
N TYR A 7 -15.74 11.54 -8.64
CA TYR A 7 -15.85 10.67 -7.47
C TYR A 7 -17.10 11.11 -6.70
N LEU A 8 -18.16 10.32 -6.83
CA LEU A 8 -19.42 10.52 -6.12
C LEU A 8 -19.35 9.68 -4.83
N TRP A 9 -19.20 10.33 -3.68
CA TRP A 9 -19.63 9.75 -2.40
C TRP A 9 -20.77 10.60 -1.83
N LEU A 10 -21.85 9.90 -1.51
CA LEU A 10 -23.13 10.45 -1.08
C LEU A 10 -23.00 11.25 0.22
N LEU A 11 -23.52 12.48 0.15
CA LEU A 11 -24.03 13.27 1.27
C LEU A 11 -25.06 12.45 2.07
N PHE A 12 -24.84 12.29 3.36
CA PHE A 12 -25.92 12.28 4.33
C PHE A 12 -25.68 13.40 5.32
N ALA A 13 -26.53 14.43 5.25
CA ALA A 13 -26.63 15.48 6.24
C ALA A 13 -27.99 15.39 6.93
N CYS A 14 -27.94 15.69 8.23
CA CYS A 14 -28.99 16.18 9.13
C CYS A 14 -29.72 15.22 10.10
N VAL A 15 -29.16 15.26 11.32
CA VAL A 15 -29.79 15.51 12.64
C VAL A 15 -30.66 14.43 13.29
N ALA A 16 -30.11 13.86 14.37
CA ALA A 16 -30.79 13.85 15.67
C ALA A 16 -29.74 14.09 16.78
N PHE A 17 -29.87 15.21 17.49
CA PHE A 17 -29.15 15.46 18.73
C PHE A 17 -29.65 14.46 19.79
N SER A 18 -28.77 13.64 20.32
CA SER A 18 -28.89 13.15 21.69
C SER A 18 -27.55 13.38 22.37
N GLN A 19 -27.56 14.11 23.48
CA GLN A 19 -26.42 14.21 24.39
C GLN A 19 -25.96 12.79 24.74
N ILE A 20 -24.81 12.37 24.22
CA ILE A 20 -24.12 11.21 24.75
C ILE A 20 -23.29 11.76 25.90
N GLU A 21 -23.79 11.52 27.11
CA GLU A 21 -23.01 11.68 28.34
C GLU A 21 -21.71 10.88 28.18
N THR A 22 -20.59 11.54 28.44
CA THR A 22 -19.25 10.94 28.47
C THR A 22 -19.16 9.95 29.63
N GLY A 23 -19.56 8.71 29.38
CA GLY A 23 -19.28 7.57 30.25
C GLY A 23 -17.84 7.11 29.99
N ILE A 24 -16.89 7.62 30.78
CA ILE A 24 -15.56 7.02 30.88
C ILE A 24 -15.72 5.77 31.77
N GLU A 25 -15.90 4.60 31.15
CA GLU A 25 -15.65 3.35 31.84
C GLU A 25 -14.14 3.11 31.91
N GLN A 26 -13.64 2.94 33.13
CA GLN A 26 -12.28 2.48 33.40
C GLN A 26 -12.11 1.07 32.83
N GLY A 27 -11.33 0.88 31.76
CA GLY A 27 -10.95 -0.47 31.34
C GLY A 27 -10.42 -0.73 29.93
N GLU A 28 -10.54 0.19 28.97
CA GLU A 28 -10.07 -0.03 27.59
C GLU A 28 -9.09 1.06 27.13
N ILE A 29 -8.06 0.66 26.37
CA ILE A 29 -7.08 1.56 25.77
C ILE A 29 -7.83 2.41 24.72
N GLY A 30 -8.23 3.62 25.11
CA GLY A 30 -9.03 4.49 24.23
C GLY A 30 -8.15 5.19 23.18
N ILE A 31 -8.50 5.00 21.91
CA ILE A 31 -8.09 5.93 20.84
C ILE A 31 -9.09 7.08 20.87
N GLU A 32 -8.66 8.28 21.20
CA GLU A 32 -9.47 9.48 20.97
C GLU A 32 -9.32 9.92 19.52
N GLN A 33 -10.40 10.40 18.91
CA GLN A 33 -10.39 10.92 17.55
C GLN A 33 -11.18 12.20 17.46
N GLY A 34 -10.81 13.06 16.53
CA GLY A 34 -11.54 14.27 16.20
C GLY A 34 -10.97 14.92 14.95
N GLU A 35 -11.43 16.13 14.65
CA GLU A 35 -11.04 16.84 13.45
C GLU A 35 -10.38 18.19 13.76
N ILE A 36 -9.28 18.47 13.05
CA ILE A 36 -8.70 19.81 12.95
C ILE A 36 -9.48 20.57 11.89
N ALA A 37 -9.76 21.86 12.15
CA ALA A 37 -10.56 22.70 11.26
C ALA A 37 -11.98 22.14 11.00
N ALA A 38 -12.57 21.54 12.03
CA ALA A 38 -13.89 20.91 11.99
C ALA A 38 -14.98 21.82 11.40
N GLY A 39 -15.83 21.27 10.54
CA GLY A 39 -16.90 22.00 9.86
C GLY A 39 -16.43 22.94 8.75
N SER A 40 -15.15 22.95 8.43
CA SER A 40 -14.59 23.69 7.29
C SER A 40 -14.21 22.75 6.14
N ARG A 41 -13.94 23.30 4.96
CA ARG A 41 -13.41 22.52 3.83
C ARG A 41 -11.97 22.00 4.03
N TRP A 42 -11.30 22.44 5.10
CA TRP A 42 -9.93 22.07 5.44
C TRP A 42 -9.87 20.98 6.52
N GLU A 43 -11.02 20.40 6.85
CA GLU A 43 -11.16 19.39 7.89
C GLU A 43 -10.20 18.22 7.66
N THR A 44 -9.48 17.83 8.71
CA THR A 44 -8.57 16.68 8.69
C THR A 44 -8.60 15.93 10.02
N PRO A 45 -8.67 14.58 10.01
CA PRO A 45 -8.77 13.82 11.24
C PRO A 45 -7.45 13.76 11.99
N TYR A 46 -7.53 13.69 13.32
CA TYR A 46 -6.45 13.32 14.20
C TYR A 46 -6.86 12.15 15.09
N PHE A 47 -5.85 11.43 15.59
CA PHE A 47 -6.02 10.31 16.51
C PHE A 47 -5.04 10.47 17.68
N ILE A 48 -5.49 10.25 18.91
CA ILE A 48 -4.66 10.27 20.11
C ILE A 48 -4.69 8.89 20.73
N ILE A 49 -3.53 8.23 20.76
CA ILE A 49 -3.33 6.91 21.35
C ILE A 49 -2.58 7.09 22.67
N HIS A 50 -3.23 6.72 23.77
CA HIS A 50 -2.64 6.79 25.10
C HIS A 50 -1.99 5.46 25.48
N GLY A 51 -0.72 5.53 25.87
CA GLY A 51 -0.04 4.43 26.53
C GLY A 51 -0.55 4.21 27.95
N LYS A 52 -0.31 3.00 28.48
CA LYS A 52 -0.69 2.65 29.85
C LYS A 52 0.20 3.33 30.90
N GLU A 53 1.44 3.63 30.54
CA GLU A 53 2.44 4.22 31.42
C GLU A 53 2.75 5.68 31.04
N PRO A 54 3.09 6.56 31.99
CA PRO A 54 3.52 7.93 31.69
C PRO A 54 4.78 7.96 30.82
N GLY A 55 4.85 8.90 29.87
CA GLY A 55 5.98 9.04 28.96
C GLY A 55 5.87 10.24 28.03
N PRO A 56 6.73 10.30 27.00
CA PRO A 56 6.75 11.43 26.08
C PRO A 56 5.47 11.52 25.25
N LYS A 57 5.12 12.74 24.86
CA LYS A 57 4.09 13.01 23.85
C LYS A 57 4.74 13.26 22.49
N LEU A 58 4.41 12.44 21.51
CA LEU A 58 4.88 12.56 20.13
C LEU A 58 3.72 12.89 19.21
N ILE A 59 3.88 13.93 18.37
CA ILE A 59 3.01 14.21 17.23
C ILE A 59 3.65 13.65 15.96
N LEU A 60 2.87 12.90 15.19
CA LEU A 60 3.25 12.34 13.89
C LEU A 60 2.33 12.91 12.80
N THR A 61 2.90 13.59 11.82
CA THR A 61 2.14 14.16 10.69
C THR A 61 2.48 13.48 9.38
N GLY A 62 1.46 13.29 8.54
CA GLY A 62 1.60 12.79 7.17
C GLY A 62 0.74 13.61 6.20
N GLY A 63 1.20 13.71 4.95
CA GLY A 63 0.44 14.37 3.89
C GLY A 63 0.33 15.89 4.03
N VAL A 64 1.36 16.55 4.57
CA VAL A 64 1.47 18.03 4.52
C VAL A 64 1.50 18.51 3.06
N HIS A 65 2.23 17.80 2.20
CA HIS A 65 2.12 17.90 0.76
C HIS A 65 1.32 16.70 0.21
N GLY A 66 0.38 16.97 -0.69
CA GLY A 66 -0.55 15.94 -1.18
C GLY A 66 0.01 15.02 -2.26
N ASN A 67 1.11 15.40 -2.92
CA ASN A 67 1.81 14.55 -3.88
C ASN A 67 2.90 13.68 -3.24
N GLU A 68 2.90 13.57 -1.91
CA GLU A 68 3.85 12.83 -1.08
C GLU A 68 3.11 11.73 -0.28
N PRO A 69 2.48 10.75 -0.97
CA PRO A 69 1.53 9.82 -0.35
C PRO A 69 2.15 8.85 0.66
N ALA A 70 3.47 8.60 0.63
CA ALA A 70 4.07 7.58 1.48
C ALA A 70 3.95 7.91 2.97
N GLY A 71 4.17 9.18 3.34
CA GLY A 71 4.04 9.64 4.73
C GLY A 71 2.62 9.52 5.25
N SER A 72 1.62 9.85 4.42
CA SER A 72 0.21 9.72 4.79
C SER A 72 -0.19 8.25 5.05
N LEU A 73 0.22 7.34 4.16
CA LEU A 73 -0.06 5.92 4.32
C LEU A 73 0.67 5.30 5.51
N ALA A 74 1.90 5.74 5.78
CA ALA A 74 2.66 5.28 6.95
C ALA A 74 1.99 5.74 8.24
N ALA A 75 1.55 7.01 8.32
CA ALA A 75 0.82 7.53 9.47
C ALA A 75 -0.51 6.79 9.70
N GLU A 76 -1.28 6.48 8.65
CA GLU A 76 -2.51 5.67 8.76
C GLU A 76 -2.24 4.24 9.27
N GLN A 77 -1.03 3.70 9.09
CA GLN A 77 -0.66 2.39 9.63
C GLN A 77 -0.16 2.50 11.07
N ILE A 78 0.68 3.50 11.36
CA ILE A 78 1.31 3.73 12.67
C ILE A 78 0.26 4.09 13.74
N ARG A 79 -0.85 4.75 13.38
CA ARG A 79 -1.93 5.04 14.34
C ARG A 79 -2.57 3.80 14.96
N ASN A 80 -2.35 2.62 14.37
CA ASN A 80 -2.86 1.34 14.86
C ASN A 80 -1.80 0.54 15.64
N TRP A 81 -0.62 1.12 15.90
CA TRP A 81 0.41 0.49 16.72
C TRP A 81 0.06 0.56 18.20
N ASN A 82 0.48 -0.47 18.94
CA ASN A 82 0.26 -0.54 20.38
C ASN A 82 1.28 0.34 21.11
N ILE A 83 0.82 1.44 21.69
CA ILE A 83 1.63 2.36 22.49
C ILE A 83 1.59 1.91 23.95
N LEU A 84 2.76 1.66 24.53
CA LEU A 84 2.91 1.22 25.91
C LEU A 84 3.05 2.41 26.86
N ARG A 85 3.77 3.45 26.43
CA ARG A 85 4.19 4.56 27.29
C ARG A 85 4.02 5.90 26.58
N GLY A 86 3.53 6.91 27.29
CA GLY A 86 3.32 8.25 26.75
C GLY A 86 2.10 8.37 25.86
N THR A 87 2.09 9.33 24.95
CA THR A 87 0.95 9.62 24.07
C THR A 87 1.43 9.79 22.64
N LEU A 88 0.82 9.08 21.69
CA LEU A 88 1.04 9.28 20.27
C LEU A 88 -0.16 10.02 19.66
N VAL A 89 0.08 11.19 19.09
CA VAL A 89 -0.91 11.95 18.34
C VAL A 89 -0.60 11.81 16.85
N VAL A 90 -1.53 11.30 16.05
CA VAL A 90 -1.32 11.07 14.61
C VAL A 90 -2.28 11.92 13.79
N ILE A 91 -1.74 12.68 12.84
CA ILE A 91 -2.49 13.48 11.87
C ILE A 91 -2.12 12.98 10.47
N PRO A 92 -2.77 11.94 9.95
CA PRO A 92 -2.28 11.20 8.79
C PRO A 92 -2.51 11.91 7.46
N ARG A 93 -3.40 12.90 7.40
CA ARG A 93 -3.86 13.52 6.15
C ARG A 93 -3.95 15.04 6.28
N VAL A 94 -2.87 15.68 6.72
CA VAL A 94 -2.85 17.13 7.04
C VAL A 94 -3.46 17.98 5.92
N ASN A 95 -3.04 17.77 4.67
CA ASN A 95 -3.64 18.40 3.48
C ASN A 95 -4.47 17.36 2.70
N ALA A 96 -5.61 16.96 3.27
CA ALA A 96 -6.51 15.96 2.68
C ALA A 96 -6.92 16.28 1.23
N LEU A 97 -7.24 17.55 0.95
CA LEU A 97 -7.57 18.03 -0.40
C LEU A 97 -6.38 17.92 -1.36
N GLY A 98 -5.17 18.21 -0.89
CA GLY A 98 -3.96 18.05 -1.68
C GLY A 98 -3.70 16.59 -2.04
N LEU A 99 -3.92 15.67 -1.09
CA LEU A 99 -3.79 14.22 -1.31
C LEU A 99 -4.78 13.74 -2.39
N GLU A 100 -6.04 14.17 -2.29
CA GLU A 100 -7.07 13.84 -3.29
C GLU A 100 -6.71 14.38 -4.68
N ALA A 101 -6.16 15.59 -4.75
CA ALA A 101 -5.75 16.22 -6.00
C ALA A 101 -4.33 15.83 -6.47
N ASN A 102 -3.62 14.96 -5.74
CA ASN A 102 -2.22 14.58 -5.98
C ASN A 102 -1.32 15.79 -6.29
N THR A 103 -1.36 16.79 -5.40
CA THR A 103 -0.64 18.05 -5.58
C THR A 103 0.08 18.47 -4.30
N ARG A 104 1.23 19.14 -4.47
CA ARG A 104 2.00 19.70 -3.35
C ARG A 104 1.20 20.71 -2.54
N PHE A 105 0.36 21.47 -3.23
CA PHE A 105 -0.29 22.66 -2.68
C PHE A 105 -1.63 22.36 -2.03
N VAL A 106 -2.10 23.27 -1.17
CA VAL A 106 -3.44 23.24 -0.58
C VAL A 106 -4.44 23.78 -1.61
N PRO A 107 -5.33 22.95 -2.19
CA PRO A 107 -6.23 23.40 -3.25
C PRO A 107 -7.22 24.48 -2.77
N GLY A 108 -7.18 25.64 -3.42
CA GLY A 108 -8.05 26.78 -3.09
C GLY A 108 -7.63 27.57 -1.86
N ALA A 109 -6.39 27.43 -1.40
CA ALA A 109 -5.76 28.39 -0.50
C ALA A 109 -5.47 29.72 -1.22
N GLU A 110 -5.31 30.81 -0.46
CA GLU A 110 -5.00 32.12 -1.03
C GLU A 110 -3.62 32.16 -1.68
N GLN A 111 -3.39 33.16 -2.54
CA GLN A 111 -2.10 33.32 -3.22
C GLN A 111 -1.00 33.56 -2.19
N GLY A 112 0.04 32.73 -2.22
CA GLY A 112 1.15 32.77 -1.27
C GLY A 112 0.99 31.83 -0.07
N GLU A 113 -0.21 31.25 0.14
CA GLU A 113 -0.49 30.30 1.23
C GLU A 113 -0.58 28.84 0.72
N GLN A 114 -0.32 28.62 -0.57
CA GLN A 114 -0.53 27.34 -1.24
C GLN A 114 0.42 26.24 -0.75
N ASP A 115 1.66 26.56 -0.45
CA ASP A 115 2.62 25.61 0.15
C ASP A 115 2.47 25.66 1.67
N LEU A 116 1.75 24.68 2.23
CA LEU A 116 1.43 24.63 3.65
C LEU A 116 2.69 24.68 4.53
N ASN A 117 3.76 24.01 4.11
CA ASN A 117 5.01 23.93 4.86
C ASN A 117 5.89 25.18 4.73
N ARG A 118 5.30 26.33 4.37
CA ARG A 118 5.90 27.68 4.39
C ARG A 118 5.12 28.67 5.26
N ASN A 119 4.01 28.23 5.84
CA ASN A 119 3.02 29.06 6.49
C ASN A 119 3.03 29.00 8.03
N PHE A 120 3.94 28.23 8.62
CA PHE A 120 4.09 28.17 10.08
C PHE A 120 4.97 29.33 10.60
N PRO A 121 4.91 29.64 11.92
CA PRO A 121 5.72 30.72 12.50
C PRO A 121 7.20 30.61 12.16
N LYS A 122 7.83 31.76 11.91
CA LYS A 122 9.25 31.84 11.56
C LYS A 122 10.05 32.36 12.76
N PRO A 123 11.30 31.94 12.93
CA PRO A 123 12.15 32.47 13.99
C PRO A 123 12.20 34.00 13.92
N GLY A 124 11.95 34.66 15.05
CA GLY A 124 11.93 36.12 15.16
C GLY A 124 10.66 36.80 14.63
N SER A 125 9.65 36.05 14.18
CA SER A 125 8.31 36.58 13.89
C SER A 125 7.37 36.41 15.08
N LYS A 126 6.13 36.90 14.93
CA LYS A 126 5.05 36.52 15.84
C LYS A 126 4.84 35.01 15.82
N ASN A 127 4.37 34.46 16.94
CA ASN A 127 3.95 33.07 17.06
C ASN A 127 2.55 32.88 16.42
N GLU A 128 2.47 33.11 15.12
CA GLU A 128 1.23 33.07 14.34
C GLU A 128 1.48 32.38 13.00
N ALA A 129 0.62 31.44 12.61
CA ALA A 129 0.62 30.82 11.29
C ALA A 129 -0.25 31.60 10.30
N THR A 130 -0.05 31.36 9.00
CA THR A 130 -0.74 32.05 7.89
C THR A 130 -1.64 31.08 7.12
N GLY A 131 -2.85 31.51 6.73
CA GLY A 131 -3.85 30.63 6.12
C GLY A 131 -4.62 29.74 7.12
N ALA A 132 -5.87 29.43 6.79
CA ALA A 132 -6.82 28.79 7.72
C ALA A 132 -6.37 27.40 8.21
N LEU A 133 -5.87 26.56 7.29
CA LEU A 133 -5.39 25.22 7.64
C LEU A 133 -4.14 25.27 8.53
N ALA A 134 -3.16 26.12 8.19
CA ALA A 134 -1.94 26.23 8.98
C ALA A 134 -2.21 26.78 10.39
N LYS A 135 -3.13 27.75 10.52
CA LYS A 135 -3.60 28.26 11.82
C LYS A 135 -4.23 27.17 12.66
N SER A 136 -5.19 26.45 12.11
CA SER A 136 -5.89 25.38 12.84
C SER A 136 -4.93 24.27 13.26
N LEU A 137 -3.99 23.88 12.39
CA LEU A 137 -2.98 22.87 12.72
C LEU A 137 -2.00 23.39 13.79
N TRP A 138 -1.56 24.64 13.68
CA TRP A 138 -0.62 25.23 14.63
C TRP A 138 -1.22 25.41 16.02
N GLU A 139 -2.49 25.85 16.09
CA GLU A 139 -3.27 25.92 17.32
C GLU A 139 -3.35 24.53 17.96
N PHE A 140 -3.76 23.52 17.21
CA PHE A 140 -3.82 22.13 17.69
C PHE A 140 -2.46 21.62 18.21
N VAL A 141 -1.38 21.79 17.45
CA VAL A 141 -0.03 21.35 17.84
C VAL A 141 0.43 22.08 19.11
N THR A 142 0.15 23.38 19.23
CA THR A 142 0.50 24.18 20.42
C THR A 142 -0.27 23.72 21.65
N GLU A 143 -1.57 23.40 21.50
CA GLU A 143 -2.41 22.86 22.58
C GLU A 143 -1.92 21.50 23.07
N GLN A 144 -1.43 20.65 22.15
CA GLN A 144 -0.90 19.34 22.51
C GLN A 144 0.39 19.42 23.33
N LYS A 145 1.23 20.45 23.16
CA LYS A 145 2.53 20.60 23.85
C LYS A 145 3.41 19.35 23.71
N PRO A 146 3.80 18.98 22.47
CA PRO A 146 4.57 17.76 22.24
C PRO A 146 5.99 17.87 22.80
N ASP A 147 6.54 16.73 23.24
CA ASP A 147 8.00 16.57 23.43
C ASP A 147 8.69 16.31 22.08
N TRP A 148 7.96 15.64 21.16
CA TRP A 148 8.46 15.28 19.83
C TRP A 148 7.47 15.64 18.72
N LEU A 149 7.97 16.12 17.58
CA LEU A 149 7.20 16.20 16.34
C LEU A 149 7.95 15.59 15.16
N ILE A 150 7.34 14.60 14.52
CA ILE A 150 7.88 13.90 13.36
C ILE A 150 6.97 14.16 12.16
N ASP A 151 7.53 14.77 11.12
CA ASP A 151 6.80 15.14 9.91
C ASP A 151 7.26 14.27 8.73
N LEU A 152 6.36 13.45 8.18
CA LEU A 152 6.67 12.48 7.14
C LEU A 152 6.52 13.10 5.74
N HIS A 153 7.64 13.25 5.01
CA HIS A 153 7.73 13.90 3.70
C HIS A 153 8.41 13.00 2.66
N GLU A 154 8.39 13.46 1.41
CA GLU A 154 9.14 12.84 0.33
C GLU A 154 9.89 13.84 -0.54
N GLY A 155 11.18 13.57 -0.75
CA GLY A 155 11.99 14.23 -1.77
C GLY A 155 11.87 13.54 -3.12
N TYR A 156 12.07 14.27 -4.21
CA TYR A 156 12.07 13.66 -5.55
C TYR A 156 13.30 12.79 -5.77
N GLY A 157 14.51 13.35 -5.68
CA GLY A 157 15.78 12.63 -5.89
C GLY A 157 16.46 12.21 -4.60
N PHE A 158 17.47 11.34 -4.72
CA PHE A 158 18.38 10.98 -3.64
C PHE A 158 19.34 12.14 -3.34
N HIS A 159 19.41 12.62 -2.11
CA HIS A 159 20.23 13.77 -1.71
C HIS A 159 21.71 13.59 -2.09
N GLN A 160 22.28 12.42 -1.81
CA GLN A 160 23.69 12.14 -2.09
C GLN A 160 24.03 12.07 -3.60
N LEU A 161 23.03 11.88 -4.47
CA LEU A 161 23.19 11.94 -5.93
C LEU A 161 22.82 13.31 -6.50
N GLN A 162 21.87 14.00 -5.86
CA GLN A 162 21.33 15.28 -6.27
C GLN A 162 21.22 16.19 -5.04
N PRO A 163 22.27 16.95 -4.69
CA PRO A 163 22.31 17.75 -3.45
C PRO A 163 21.18 18.79 -3.28
N GLY A 164 20.52 19.17 -4.38
CA GLY A 164 19.33 20.04 -4.34
C GLY A 164 18.02 19.33 -3.98
N SER A 165 18.02 18.00 -3.85
CA SER A 165 16.91 17.21 -3.33
C SER A 165 17.15 16.85 -1.87
N VAL A 166 16.08 16.72 -1.09
CA VAL A 166 16.12 16.30 0.32
C VAL A 166 15.82 14.82 0.52
N GLY A 167 15.45 14.09 -0.54
CA GLY A 167 15.08 12.67 -0.43
C GLY A 167 16.22 11.79 0.06
N SER A 168 15.87 10.74 0.80
CA SER A 168 16.80 9.91 1.58
C SER A 168 17.55 10.75 2.61
N SER A 169 16.80 11.43 3.48
CA SER A 169 17.37 12.11 4.63
C SER A 169 16.46 12.10 5.84
N ILE A 170 17.07 12.31 7.01
CA ILE A 170 16.39 12.76 8.23
C ILE A 170 16.83 14.20 8.42
N ILE A 171 15.89 15.14 8.57
CA ILE A 171 16.20 16.56 8.80
C ILE A 171 15.83 16.94 10.24
N ASP A 172 16.80 17.09 11.13
CA ASP A 172 16.55 17.20 12.56
C ASP A 172 16.82 18.60 13.15
N SER A 173 16.32 18.82 14.37
CA SER A 173 16.33 20.14 15.04
C SER A 173 17.60 20.48 15.82
N ASP A 174 18.67 19.68 15.72
CA ASP A 174 19.91 19.82 16.48
C ASP A 174 19.71 19.85 18.02
N THR A 175 18.82 18.99 18.53
CA THR A 175 18.61 18.81 19.97
C THR A 175 19.46 17.65 20.50
N ILE A 176 19.75 17.62 21.80
CA ILE A 176 20.48 16.52 22.44
C ILE A 176 19.76 15.17 22.19
N GLU A 177 18.44 15.23 22.16
CA GLU A 177 17.57 14.10 21.92
C GLU A 177 17.65 13.62 20.46
N THR A 178 17.63 14.53 19.48
CA THR A 178 17.77 14.15 18.06
C THR A 178 19.18 13.63 17.75
N ASP A 179 20.23 14.23 18.32
CA ASP A 179 21.62 13.77 18.21
C ASP A 179 21.79 12.31 18.68
N ARG A 180 21.01 11.88 19.67
CA ARG A 180 21.00 10.50 20.17
C ARG A 180 20.21 9.56 19.27
N SER A 181 19.05 10.00 18.78
CA SER A 181 18.10 9.12 18.07
C SER A 181 18.44 8.91 16.59
N VAL A 182 18.89 9.97 15.89
CA VAL A 182 19.10 9.95 14.43
C VAL A 182 20.10 8.87 13.98
N PRO A 183 21.26 8.66 14.63
CA PRO A 183 22.21 7.64 14.18
C PRO A 183 21.63 6.23 14.12
N SER A 184 20.79 5.85 15.10
CA SER A 184 20.15 4.53 15.12
C SER A 184 19.03 4.44 14.07
N MET A 185 18.24 5.51 13.89
CA MET A 185 17.23 5.58 12.83
C MET A 185 17.85 5.44 11.43
N LEU A 186 18.98 6.13 11.18
CA LEU A 186 19.75 5.98 9.94
C LEU A 186 20.29 4.57 9.78
N HIS A 187 20.78 3.94 10.84
CA HIS A 187 21.22 2.56 10.80
C HIS A 187 20.07 1.61 10.40
N ALA A 188 18.91 1.77 11.02
CA ALA A 188 17.73 0.95 10.77
C ALA A 188 17.21 1.10 9.32
N VAL A 189 17.01 2.32 8.84
CA VAL A 189 16.45 2.54 7.48
C VAL A 189 17.44 2.22 6.36
N ASN A 190 18.75 2.34 6.63
CA ASN A 190 19.79 1.95 5.67
C ASN A 190 20.07 0.44 5.68
N ALA A 191 19.49 -0.31 6.61
CA ALA A 191 19.58 -1.77 6.61
C ALA A 191 18.97 -2.32 5.31
N GLY A 192 19.82 -2.91 4.46
CA GLY A 192 19.42 -3.44 3.16
C GLY A 192 19.58 -2.49 1.96
N ILE A 193 19.99 -1.24 2.17
CA ILE A 193 20.36 -0.33 1.08
C ILE A 193 21.84 -0.54 0.72
N GLY A 194 22.09 -1.39 -0.26
CA GLY A 194 23.45 -1.79 -0.65
C GLY A 194 24.26 -0.72 -1.39
N GLN A 195 23.61 0.28 -1.98
CA GLN A 195 24.31 1.37 -2.66
C GLN A 195 24.41 2.59 -1.75
N GLU A 196 25.64 2.93 -1.33
CA GLU A 196 25.95 4.03 -0.40
C GLU A 196 25.29 5.35 -0.82
N LYS A 197 25.32 5.70 -2.11
CA LYS A 197 24.71 6.95 -2.62
C LYS A 197 23.19 6.99 -2.59
N LEU A 198 22.53 5.88 -2.26
CA LEU A 198 21.07 5.81 -2.05
C LEU A 198 20.71 5.77 -0.56
N GLN A 199 21.70 5.76 0.34
CA GLN A 199 21.46 5.72 1.78
C GLN A 199 20.95 7.06 2.31
N PHE A 200 20.19 6.98 3.39
CA PHE A 200 19.73 8.10 4.18
C PHE A 200 20.91 8.75 4.89
N VAL A 201 20.89 10.09 4.94
CA VAL A 201 21.86 10.91 5.66
C VAL A 201 21.16 11.86 6.62
N ASN A 202 21.88 12.37 7.63
CA ASN A 202 21.36 13.45 8.46
C ASN A 202 21.54 14.80 7.77
N LEU A 203 20.51 15.64 7.80
CA LEU A 203 20.54 17.05 7.41
C LEU A 203 20.01 17.89 8.56
N SER A 204 20.37 19.16 8.59
CA SER A 204 19.84 20.09 9.58
C SER A 204 20.07 21.54 9.16
N PRO A 205 19.24 22.50 9.62
CA PRO A 205 17.97 22.28 10.31
C PRO A 205 16.77 22.24 9.36
N PRO A 206 15.57 21.85 9.85
CA PRO A 206 14.30 22.05 9.15
C PRO A 206 14.15 23.48 8.62
N ILE A 207 13.61 23.61 7.42
CA ILE A 207 13.49 24.91 6.75
C ILE A 207 12.58 25.88 7.52
N LYS A 208 12.91 27.17 7.53
CA LYS A 208 12.10 28.21 8.18
C LYS A 208 10.68 28.27 7.60
N GLY A 209 9.70 28.31 8.48
CA GLY A 209 8.27 28.31 8.11
C GLY A 209 7.68 26.91 7.91
N SER A 210 8.46 25.85 8.15
CA SER A 210 7.94 24.49 8.26
C SER A 210 7.34 24.21 9.63
N LEU A 211 6.44 23.22 9.71
CA LEU A 211 5.83 22.79 10.97
C LEU A 211 6.90 22.30 11.97
N ALA A 212 7.84 21.48 11.50
CA ALA A 212 8.95 20.98 12.32
C ALA A 212 9.84 22.11 12.87
N ARG A 213 10.19 23.12 12.05
CA ARG A 213 11.00 24.24 12.52
C ARG A 213 10.26 25.10 13.53
N ALA A 214 8.99 25.42 13.27
CA ALA A 214 8.18 26.22 14.19
C ALA A 214 8.00 25.51 15.54
N THR A 215 7.74 24.22 15.53
CA THR A 215 7.54 23.41 16.74
C THR A 215 8.82 23.37 17.60
N ALA A 216 9.99 23.19 16.97
CA ALA A 216 11.26 23.24 17.70
C ALA A 216 11.52 24.61 18.34
N GLU A 217 11.34 25.70 17.59
CA GLU A 217 11.74 27.03 18.07
C GLU A 217 10.74 27.68 19.03
N PHE A 218 9.44 27.45 18.85
CA PHE A 218 8.39 28.09 19.65
C PHE A 218 7.90 27.21 20.80
N LEU A 219 8.00 25.88 20.70
CA LEU A 219 7.54 24.94 21.72
C LEU A 219 8.67 24.19 22.42
N GLY A 220 9.91 24.25 21.89
CA GLY A 220 11.07 23.58 22.49
C GLY A 220 11.08 22.05 22.31
N ALA A 221 10.27 21.53 21.39
CA ALA A 221 10.19 20.10 21.11
C ALA A 221 11.35 19.62 20.22
N SER A 222 11.69 18.34 20.35
CA SER A 222 12.61 17.66 19.44
C SER A 222 11.89 17.28 18.15
N THR A 223 12.31 17.85 17.02
CA THR A 223 11.64 17.64 15.74
C THR A 223 12.53 17.03 14.68
N MET A 224 11.89 16.25 13.79
CA MET A 224 12.51 15.67 12.60
C MET A 224 11.53 15.73 11.41
N ILE A 225 12.06 15.97 10.22
CA ILE A 225 11.39 15.66 8.95
C ILE A 225 12.02 14.38 8.41
N LEU A 226 11.19 13.39 8.05
CA LEU A 226 11.66 12.14 7.48
C LEU A 226 11.38 12.14 5.97
N GLU A 227 12.44 12.16 5.16
CA GLU A 227 12.35 12.35 3.70
C GLU A 227 12.66 11.06 2.95
N THR A 228 11.64 10.31 2.53
CA THR A 228 11.83 9.19 1.58
C THR A 228 12.05 9.71 0.15
N THR A 229 12.58 8.88 -0.75
CA THR A 229 12.81 9.26 -2.14
C THR A 229 11.72 8.72 -3.06
N SER A 230 11.01 9.58 -3.79
CA SER A 230 9.95 9.13 -4.71
C SER A 230 10.47 8.62 -6.07
N LYS A 231 11.62 9.11 -6.54
CA LYS A 231 12.20 8.69 -7.81
C LYS A 231 12.66 7.24 -7.76
N ASP A 232 12.23 6.46 -8.74
CA ASP A 232 12.65 5.07 -8.98
C ASP A 232 12.41 4.13 -7.78
N GLN A 233 11.54 4.51 -6.83
CA GLN A 233 11.15 3.70 -5.69
C GLN A 233 9.64 3.48 -5.65
N ARG A 234 9.24 2.25 -5.34
CA ARG A 234 7.82 1.89 -5.24
C ARG A 234 7.21 2.46 -3.98
N LEU A 235 5.91 2.71 -4.03
CA LEU A 235 5.18 3.27 -2.90
C LEU A 235 5.33 2.45 -1.62
N PRO A 236 5.09 1.12 -1.59
CA PRO A 236 5.14 0.36 -0.32
C PRO A 236 6.53 0.38 0.33
N PHE A 237 7.59 0.36 -0.49
CA PHE A 237 8.96 0.46 -0.01
C PHE A 237 9.20 1.79 0.74
N ARG A 238 8.76 2.92 0.16
CA ARG A 238 8.84 4.25 0.80
C ARG A 238 8.01 4.30 2.09
N VAL A 239 6.78 3.76 2.06
CA VAL A 239 5.93 3.69 3.26
C VAL A 239 6.62 2.87 4.36
N ARG A 240 7.25 1.74 4.01
CA ARG A 240 8.00 0.91 4.97
C ARG A 240 9.21 1.63 5.55
N GLN A 241 9.97 2.38 4.74
CA GLN A 241 11.09 3.18 5.24
C GLN A 241 10.64 4.19 6.30
N GLN A 242 9.50 4.86 6.08
CA GLN A 242 8.91 5.76 7.09
C GLN A 242 8.54 5.00 8.37
N ARG A 243 7.89 3.83 8.25
CA ARG A 243 7.58 2.98 9.43
C ARG A 243 8.84 2.56 10.18
N VAL A 244 9.88 2.11 9.48
CA VAL A 244 11.15 1.67 10.11
C VAL A 244 11.78 2.80 10.91
N MET A 245 11.85 4.02 10.34
CA MET A 245 12.40 5.17 11.06
C MET A 245 11.57 5.53 12.30
N VAL A 246 10.24 5.61 12.17
CA VAL A 246 9.35 5.94 13.30
C VAL A 246 9.38 4.84 14.38
N HIS A 247 9.39 3.57 13.97
CA HIS A 247 9.52 2.43 14.89
C HIS A 247 10.80 2.52 15.71
N GLU A 248 11.93 2.77 15.05
CA GLU A 248 13.23 2.87 15.71
C GLU A 248 13.26 4.03 16.72
N LEU A 249 12.67 5.18 16.37
CA LEU A 249 12.52 6.29 17.32
C LEU A 249 11.66 5.89 18.51
N LEU A 250 10.44 5.40 18.27
CA LEU A 250 9.49 5.02 19.32
C LEU A 250 10.06 3.94 20.24
N SER A 251 10.87 3.03 19.71
CA SER A 251 11.59 2.01 20.47
C SER A 251 12.63 2.65 21.41
N GLN A 252 13.50 3.53 20.88
CA GLN A 252 14.51 4.24 21.68
C GLN A 252 13.92 5.11 22.79
N ILE A 253 12.81 5.80 22.50
CA ILE A 253 12.08 6.60 23.50
C ILE A 253 11.07 5.77 24.30
N GLY A 254 11.13 4.43 24.20
CA GLY A 254 10.40 3.46 25.00
C GLY A 254 8.87 3.60 24.95
N MET A 255 8.32 4.10 23.86
CA MET A 255 6.87 4.22 23.64
C MET A 255 6.23 2.92 23.15
N ILE A 256 7.00 2.02 22.53
CA ILE A 256 6.55 0.71 22.03
C ILE A 256 7.35 -0.44 22.65
N ALA A 257 6.86 -1.67 22.46
CA ALA A 257 7.54 -2.86 22.97
C ALA A 257 8.89 -3.09 22.25
N PRO A 258 9.95 -3.58 22.94
CA PRO A 258 11.23 -3.87 22.31
C PRO A 258 11.17 -4.92 21.19
N ASP A 259 10.17 -5.81 21.23
CA ASP A 259 9.93 -6.87 20.25
C ASP A 259 8.86 -6.49 19.21
N ALA A 260 8.32 -5.26 19.27
CA ALA A 260 7.43 -4.76 18.23
C ALA A 260 8.16 -4.76 16.89
N THR A 261 7.45 -5.06 15.80
CA THR A 261 7.99 -4.95 14.44
C THR A 261 7.41 -3.72 13.75
N PRO A 262 8.12 -3.10 12.77
CA PRO A 262 7.59 -2.03 11.93
C PRO A 262 6.56 -2.54 10.90
N SER A 263 5.86 -3.62 11.24
CA SER A 263 4.96 -4.33 10.34
C SER A 263 3.77 -3.46 9.96
N MET A 264 3.36 -3.60 8.69
CA MET A 264 2.14 -2.97 8.23
C MET A 264 0.95 -3.46 9.05
N THR A 265 0.24 -2.51 9.64
CA THR A 265 -0.91 -2.78 10.50
C THR A 265 -2.14 -2.11 9.90
N PRO A 266 -3.06 -2.84 9.25
CA PRO A 266 -4.38 -2.32 8.93
C PRO A 266 -5.16 -2.07 10.23
N PRO A 267 -6.20 -1.21 10.21
CA PRO A 267 -7.12 -1.03 11.33
C PRO A 267 -7.64 -2.38 11.83
N ALA A 268 -7.67 -2.52 13.16
CA ALA A 268 -8.23 -3.70 13.81
C ALA A 268 -9.72 -3.83 13.49
N ASP A 269 -10.42 -2.70 13.52
CA ASP A 269 -11.86 -2.61 13.38
C ASP A 269 -12.33 -2.66 11.93
N GLY A 270 -13.50 -3.24 11.72
CA GLY A 270 -14.18 -3.33 10.44
C GLY A 270 -14.50 -4.77 10.07
N ASP A 271 -15.78 -5.02 9.78
CA ASP A 271 -16.26 -6.28 9.23
C ASP A 271 -16.05 -6.36 7.71
N GLY A 272 -15.09 -5.60 7.17
CA GLY A 272 -14.75 -5.50 5.75
C GLY A 272 -13.68 -6.49 5.31
N LEU A 273 -13.64 -6.83 4.02
CA LEU A 273 -12.61 -7.72 3.46
C LEU A 273 -11.25 -7.01 3.47
N LYS A 274 -10.26 -7.54 4.19
CA LYS A 274 -8.91 -6.97 4.28
C LYS A 274 -8.02 -7.60 3.21
N ILE A 275 -7.58 -6.78 2.25
CA ILE A 275 -6.85 -7.21 1.05
C ILE A 275 -5.41 -6.69 1.09
N ALA A 276 -4.44 -7.59 1.04
CA ALA A 276 -3.04 -7.29 0.79
C ALA A 276 -2.76 -7.38 -0.72
N ILE A 277 -2.26 -6.31 -1.32
CA ILE A 277 -1.89 -6.23 -2.73
C ILE A 277 -0.37 -6.20 -2.82
N PHE A 278 0.22 -7.22 -3.41
CA PHE A 278 1.67 -7.26 -3.60
C PHE A 278 2.11 -6.18 -4.60
N ASP A 279 3.07 -5.33 -4.22
CA ASP A 279 3.65 -4.29 -5.08
C ASP A 279 5.15 -4.14 -4.79
N ASP A 280 5.92 -5.09 -5.32
CA ASP A 280 7.38 -5.14 -5.27
C ASP A 280 7.95 -5.66 -6.60
N GLU A 281 9.27 -5.80 -6.70
CA GLU A 281 9.96 -6.26 -7.90
C GLU A 281 9.24 -7.45 -8.56
N GLY A 282 9.00 -7.31 -9.87
CA GLY A 282 8.24 -8.28 -10.66
C GLY A 282 6.85 -7.77 -11.02
N VAL A 283 6.19 -6.99 -10.18
CA VAL A 283 4.87 -6.40 -10.52
C VAL A 283 5.05 -5.31 -11.60
N SER A 284 4.11 -5.26 -12.55
CA SER A 284 4.09 -4.25 -13.61
C SER A 284 3.77 -2.84 -13.08
N SER A 285 4.14 -1.79 -13.83
CA SER A 285 4.05 -0.39 -13.37
C SER A 285 2.66 0.03 -12.88
N ASN A 286 1.59 -0.53 -13.46
CA ASN A 286 0.20 -0.18 -13.13
C ASN A 286 -0.57 -1.36 -12.52
N GLY A 287 0.08 -2.51 -12.31
CA GLY A 287 -0.59 -3.74 -11.88
C GLY A 287 -1.30 -3.56 -10.54
N ALA A 288 -0.58 -3.04 -9.54
CA ALA A 288 -1.13 -2.77 -8.23
C ALA A 288 -2.25 -1.70 -8.27
N ASP A 289 -2.11 -0.66 -9.11
CA ASP A 289 -3.12 0.40 -9.25
C ASP A 289 -4.46 -0.17 -9.76
N GLU A 290 -4.44 -1.03 -10.78
CA GLU A 290 -5.66 -1.64 -11.31
C GLU A 290 -6.31 -2.59 -10.29
N VAL A 291 -5.51 -3.31 -9.50
CA VAL A 291 -6.03 -4.14 -8.41
C VAL A 291 -6.67 -3.29 -7.32
N VAL A 292 -6.07 -2.16 -6.93
CA VAL A 292 -6.69 -1.21 -5.98
C VAL A 292 -8.03 -0.71 -6.52
N LYS A 293 -8.11 -0.31 -7.80
CA LYS A 293 -9.38 0.13 -8.42
C LYS A 293 -10.45 -0.95 -8.40
N THR A 294 -10.06 -2.22 -8.59
CA THR A 294 -10.97 -3.36 -8.47
C THR A 294 -11.42 -3.58 -7.03
N ALA A 295 -10.50 -3.53 -6.06
CA ALA A 295 -10.83 -3.71 -4.65
C ALA A 295 -11.83 -2.64 -4.15
N LEU A 296 -11.75 -1.41 -4.66
CA LEU A 296 -12.70 -0.34 -4.35
C LEU A 296 -14.13 -0.61 -4.85
N GLN A 297 -14.35 -1.60 -5.72
CA GLN A 297 -15.68 -2.04 -6.13
C GLN A 297 -16.34 -2.96 -5.09
N ILE A 298 -15.55 -3.53 -4.18
CA ILE A 298 -16.03 -4.47 -3.16
C ILE A 298 -16.55 -3.67 -1.97
N PRO A 299 -17.84 -3.80 -1.60
CA PRO A 299 -18.40 -3.06 -0.48
C PRO A 299 -17.64 -3.36 0.81
N ARG A 300 -17.19 -2.29 1.49
CA ARG A 300 -16.43 -2.33 2.75
C ARG A 300 -15.06 -3.01 2.65
N ALA A 301 -14.57 -3.38 1.47
CA ALA A 301 -13.20 -3.85 1.36
C ALA A 301 -12.22 -2.75 1.72
N LEU A 302 -11.14 -3.17 2.37
CA LEU A 302 -10.02 -2.31 2.69
C LEU A 302 -8.78 -2.94 2.05
N ALA A 303 -8.06 -2.16 1.25
CA ALA A 303 -6.96 -2.66 0.44
C ALA A 303 -5.67 -1.89 0.73
N TRP A 304 -4.59 -2.62 0.96
CA TRP A 304 -3.27 -2.08 1.23
C TRP A 304 -2.24 -2.71 0.35
N ARG A 305 -1.28 -1.91 -0.08
CA ARG A 305 -0.11 -2.44 -0.79
C ARG A 305 0.92 -2.92 0.22
N VAL A 306 1.53 -4.06 -0.07
CA VAL A 306 2.61 -4.68 0.71
C VAL A 306 3.80 -4.94 -0.20
N ASP A 307 5.00 -4.76 0.33
CA ASP A 307 6.22 -5.26 -0.31
C ASP A 307 6.58 -6.67 0.20
N ALA A 308 7.67 -7.24 -0.31
CA ALA A 308 8.09 -8.57 0.10
C ALA A 308 8.59 -8.64 1.55
N GLU A 309 9.14 -7.54 2.09
CA GLU A 309 9.59 -7.48 3.48
C GLU A 309 8.40 -7.42 4.44
N ASP A 310 7.35 -6.66 4.11
CA ASP A 310 6.09 -6.66 4.87
C ASP A 310 5.50 -8.07 5.01
N ILE A 311 5.55 -8.87 3.94
CA ILE A 311 5.13 -10.27 3.99
C ILE A 311 6.04 -11.08 4.92
N ARG A 312 7.37 -10.91 4.82
CA ARG A 312 8.35 -11.59 5.69
C ARG A 312 8.21 -11.22 7.17
N ASP A 313 7.82 -9.99 7.46
CA ASP A 313 7.54 -9.47 8.80
C ASP A 313 6.17 -9.93 9.34
N GLY A 314 5.43 -10.72 8.56
CA GLY A 314 4.19 -11.37 8.99
C GLY A 314 2.94 -10.52 8.82
N ALA A 315 2.95 -9.50 7.95
CA ALA A 315 1.79 -8.63 7.71
C ALA A 315 0.52 -9.41 7.35
N LEU A 316 0.66 -10.53 6.61
CA LEU A 316 -0.48 -11.35 6.13
C LEU A 316 -1.38 -11.89 7.25
N LYS A 317 -0.90 -11.98 8.49
CA LYS A 317 -1.73 -12.38 9.65
C LYS A 317 -2.93 -11.47 9.90
N ARG A 318 -2.94 -10.27 9.30
CA ARG A 318 -3.97 -9.25 9.46
C ARG A 318 -4.87 -9.10 8.23
N PHE A 319 -4.73 -10.01 7.25
CA PHE A 319 -5.44 -9.97 5.97
C PHE A 319 -6.28 -11.22 5.77
N ASP A 320 -7.35 -11.07 4.99
CA ASP A 320 -8.20 -12.18 4.55
C ASP A 320 -7.77 -12.70 3.18
N LEU A 321 -7.16 -11.83 2.37
CA LEU A 321 -6.81 -12.09 0.97
C LEU A 321 -5.46 -11.46 0.63
N VAL A 322 -4.61 -12.21 -0.09
CA VAL A 322 -3.45 -11.66 -0.80
C VAL A 322 -3.66 -11.71 -2.31
N VAL A 323 -3.35 -10.61 -2.99
CA VAL A 323 -3.46 -10.47 -4.44
C VAL A 323 -2.09 -10.20 -5.06
N PHE A 324 -1.72 -11.02 -6.04
CA PHE A 324 -0.53 -10.85 -6.88
C PHE A 324 -0.93 -10.33 -8.26
N PRO A 325 -0.61 -9.07 -8.60
CA PRO A 325 -0.94 -8.49 -9.90
C PRO A 325 -0.13 -9.08 -11.06
N GLY A 326 -0.38 -8.58 -12.28
CA GLY A 326 0.40 -8.93 -13.46
C GLY A 326 1.81 -8.33 -13.47
N GLY A 327 2.74 -8.99 -14.18
CA GLY A 327 4.17 -8.68 -14.09
C GLY A 327 5.07 -9.83 -14.56
N SER A 328 6.05 -10.21 -13.74
CA SER A 328 6.91 -11.38 -13.92
C SER A 328 6.89 -12.24 -12.66
N GLY A 329 6.23 -13.41 -12.72
CA GLY A 329 6.08 -14.30 -11.56
C GLY A 329 7.43 -14.78 -10.99
N SER A 330 8.43 -14.98 -11.85
CA SER A 330 9.79 -15.34 -11.41
C SER A 330 10.49 -14.22 -10.63
N LYS A 331 10.21 -12.96 -10.95
CA LYS A 331 10.75 -11.80 -10.21
C LYS A 331 9.97 -11.56 -8.93
N GLU A 332 8.65 -11.73 -8.95
CA GLU A 332 7.83 -11.71 -7.73
C GLU A 332 8.31 -12.78 -6.74
N ALA A 333 8.57 -14.00 -7.22
CA ALA A 333 9.16 -15.08 -6.42
C ALA A 333 10.55 -14.75 -5.89
N ALA A 334 11.39 -14.07 -6.69
CA ALA A 334 12.73 -13.65 -6.28
C ALA A 334 12.67 -12.58 -5.19
N ALA A 335 11.79 -11.58 -5.33
CA ALA A 335 11.57 -10.54 -4.33
C ALA A 335 11.11 -11.12 -2.99
N LEU A 336 10.19 -12.09 -3.02
CA LEU A 336 9.69 -12.81 -1.86
C LEU A 336 10.76 -13.67 -1.16
N GLN A 337 11.75 -14.16 -1.91
CA GLN A 337 12.68 -15.20 -1.48
C GLN A 337 11.94 -16.50 -1.08
N GLU A 338 12.65 -17.54 -0.62
CA GLU A 338 11.98 -18.77 -0.15
C GLU A 338 11.15 -18.54 1.11
N SER A 339 11.61 -17.68 2.03
CA SER A 339 10.90 -17.37 3.27
C SER A 339 9.54 -16.71 3.02
N GLY A 340 9.48 -15.67 2.18
CA GLY A 340 8.22 -15.00 1.84
C GLY A 340 7.26 -15.93 1.08
N ARG A 341 7.78 -16.79 0.20
CA ARG A 341 6.97 -17.82 -0.47
C ARG A 341 6.40 -18.85 0.51
N GLY A 342 7.17 -19.25 1.52
CA GLY A 342 6.70 -20.09 2.63
C GLY A 342 5.54 -19.44 3.37
N ILE A 343 5.67 -18.17 3.77
CA ILE A 343 4.63 -17.43 4.50
C ILE A 343 3.33 -17.33 3.70
N ILE A 344 3.39 -17.14 2.38
CA ILE A 344 2.19 -17.12 1.53
C ILE A 344 1.55 -18.51 1.47
N ARG A 345 2.33 -19.59 1.35
CA ARG A 345 1.79 -20.97 1.40
C ARG A 345 1.07 -21.21 2.72
N ASP A 346 1.70 -20.89 3.84
CA ASP A 346 1.15 -21.09 5.18
C ASP A 346 -0.12 -20.25 5.40
N PHE A 347 -0.13 -19.01 4.90
CA PHE A 347 -1.29 -18.13 4.93
C PHE A 347 -2.49 -18.75 4.20
N VAL A 348 -2.29 -19.24 2.97
CA VAL A 348 -3.36 -19.87 2.19
C VAL A 348 -3.78 -21.19 2.82
N GLU A 349 -2.83 -22.04 3.21
CA GLU A 349 -3.13 -23.32 3.86
C GLU A 349 -3.98 -23.16 5.13
N SER A 350 -3.74 -22.07 5.88
CA SER A 350 -4.45 -21.74 7.12
C SER A 350 -5.83 -21.10 6.91
N GLY A 351 -6.25 -20.82 5.68
CA GLY A 351 -7.57 -20.25 5.37
C GLY A 351 -7.56 -18.91 4.64
N GLY A 352 -6.39 -18.30 4.45
CA GLY A 352 -6.26 -17.06 3.68
C GLY A 352 -6.58 -17.26 2.18
N GLY A 353 -7.14 -16.24 1.56
CA GLY A 353 -7.39 -16.21 0.12
C GLY A 353 -6.14 -15.87 -0.69
N TYR A 354 -6.05 -16.41 -1.91
CA TYR A 354 -5.06 -16.00 -2.91
C TYR A 354 -5.71 -15.67 -4.24
N VAL A 355 -5.38 -14.52 -4.82
CA VAL A 355 -5.73 -14.17 -6.20
C VAL A 355 -4.44 -13.85 -6.97
N GLY A 356 -4.14 -14.63 -8.00
CA GLY A 356 -3.00 -14.40 -8.89
C GLY A 356 -3.47 -13.98 -10.29
N ILE A 357 -3.02 -12.83 -10.77
CA ILE A 357 -3.37 -12.30 -12.09
C ILE A 357 -2.13 -12.34 -12.98
N CYS A 358 -2.22 -13.00 -14.14
CA CYS A 358 -1.12 -13.16 -15.08
C CYS A 358 0.16 -13.71 -14.41
N ALA A 359 1.08 -12.85 -13.99
CA ALA A 359 2.28 -13.22 -13.24
C ALA A 359 1.96 -13.91 -11.91
N GLY A 360 1.00 -13.40 -11.16
CA GLY A 360 0.51 -14.08 -9.96
C GLY A 360 -0.08 -15.46 -10.24
N ALA A 361 -0.66 -15.68 -11.43
CA ALA A 361 -1.12 -17.02 -11.83
C ALA A 361 0.06 -17.95 -12.15
N TYR A 362 1.12 -17.46 -12.82
CA TYR A 362 2.37 -18.23 -12.95
C TYR A 362 3.00 -18.56 -11.59
N LEU A 363 2.96 -17.61 -10.64
CA LEU A 363 3.49 -17.78 -9.29
C LEU A 363 2.77 -18.88 -8.50
N ALA A 364 1.48 -19.10 -8.73
CA ALA A 364 0.71 -20.16 -8.08
C ALA A 364 0.95 -21.57 -8.68
N ALA A 365 1.48 -21.66 -9.90
CA ALA A 365 1.60 -22.89 -10.67
C ALA A 365 2.47 -23.97 -10.01
N ALA A 366 2.33 -25.22 -10.46
CA ALA A 366 3.06 -26.35 -9.92
C ALA A 366 4.43 -26.58 -10.59
N ASN A 367 4.62 -26.13 -11.83
CA ASN A 367 5.72 -26.58 -12.70
C ASN A 367 7.04 -25.81 -12.54
N TYR A 368 7.09 -24.74 -11.73
CA TYR A 368 8.32 -23.97 -11.52
C TYR A 368 8.99 -24.31 -10.18
N PRO A 369 10.33 -24.24 -10.08
CA PRO A 369 11.02 -24.40 -8.81
C PRO A 369 10.82 -23.22 -7.87
N TRP A 370 10.54 -22.03 -8.42
CA TRP A 370 10.32 -20.79 -7.68
C TRP A 370 8.85 -20.51 -7.36
N SER A 371 7.90 -21.32 -7.84
CA SER A 371 6.49 -21.08 -7.60
C SER A 371 6.07 -21.43 -6.16
N LEU A 372 4.88 -20.99 -5.79
CA LEU A 372 4.23 -21.32 -4.52
C LEU A 372 3.72 -22.76 -4.51
N ARG A 373 3.40 -23.33 -5.68
CA ARG A 373 2.82 -24.68 -5.82
C ARG A 373 1.51 -24.86 -5.04
N ILE A 374 0.65 -23.84 -5.09
CA ILE A 374 -0.67 -23.84 -4.42
C ILE A 374 -1.82 -24.16 -5.38
N SER A 375 -1.51 -24.55 -6.63
CA SER A 375 -2.50 -24.97 -7.62
C SER A 375 -1.92 -26.02 -8.58
N ASN A 376 -2.66 -27.11 -8.83
CA ASN A 376 -2.25 -28.23 -9.67
C ASN A 376 -2.36 -27.95 -11.17
N HIS A 377 -1.86 -26.78 -11.59
CA HIS A 377 -1.76 -26.42 -13.00
C HIS A 377 -0.30 -26.25 -13.40
N GLN A 378 -0.03 -26.54 -14.66
CA GLN A 378 1.21 -26.21 -15.34
C GLN A 378 0.92 -25.26 -16.49
N THR A 379 1.94 -24.55 -16.94
CA THR A 379 1.81 -23.50 -17.95
C THR A 379 2.50 -23.88 -19.25
N PHE A 380 1.92 -23.51 -20.40
CA PHE A 380 2.54 -23.70 -21.71
C PHE A 380 3.71 -22.71 -21.92
N CYS A 381 4.88 -23.06 -21.40
CA CYS A 381 6.07 -22.20 -21.36
C CYS A 381 7.32 -22.82 -21.98
N GLU A 382 7.20 -23.99 -22.62
CA GLU A 382 8.33 -24.66 -23.26
C GLU A 382 8.95 -23.80 -24.37
N SER A 383 10.23 -24.04 -24.63
CA SER A 383 10.95 -23.35 -25.71
C SER A 383 11.05 -24.27 -26.91
N ARG A 384 10.61 -23.78 -28.07
CA ARG A 384 10.65 -24.49 -29.35
C ARG A 384 11.55 -23.75 -30.34
N GLU A 385 12.15 -24.49 -31.25
CA GLU A 385 12.85 -23.89 -32.40
C GLU A 385 11.83 -23.28 -33.37
N VAL A 386 11.94 -21.98 -33.60
CA VAL A 386 11.10 -21.26 -34.56
C VAL A 386 11.93 -21.03 -35.83
N PRO A 387 11.48 -21.50 -37.00
CA PRO A 387 12.21 -21.32 -38.26
C PRO A 387 12.64 -19.86 -38.48
N GLY A 388 13.94 -19.64 -38.70
CA GLY A 388 14.52 -18.32 -38.94
C GLY A 388 14.67 -17.40 -37.71
N LEU A 389 14.13 -17.76 -36.55
CA LEU A 389 14.19 -16.95 -35.32
C LEU A 389 14.92 -17.65 -34.16
N GLY A 390 15.19 -18.95 -34.31
CA GLY A 390 15.84 -19.80 -33.32
C GLY A 390 14.92 -20.18 -32.16
N LYS A 391 15.51 -20.61 -31.05
CA LYS A 391 14.79 -21.02 -29.85
C LYS A 391 13.99 -19.86 -29.23
N LYS A 392 12.66 -19.99 -29.20
CA LYS A 392 11.73 -19.04 -28.57
C LYS A 392 10.86 -19.73 -27.55
N SER A 393 10.48 -18.98 -26.51
CA SER A 393 9.59 -19.49 -25.48
C SER A 393 8.13 -19.32 -25.89
N MET A 394 7.32 -20.37 -25.75
CA MET A 394 5.97 -20.41 -26.30
C MET A 394 4.93 -19.66 -25.45
N TRP A 395 5.29 -19.23 -24.24
CA TRP A 395 4.44 -18.34 -23.43
C TRP A 395 4.35 -16.93 -24.01
N TYR A 396 5.39 -16.47 -24.75
CA TYR A 396 5.42 -15.13 -25.32
C TYR A 396 4.56 -15.07 -26.59
N ARG A 397 3.42 -14.38 -26.50
CA ARG A 397 2.42 -14.20 -27.57
C ARG A 397 2.49 -12.83 -28.25
N GLY A 398 3.53 -12.05 -27.96
CA GLY A 398 3.73 -10.72 -28.55
C GLY A 398 3.12 -9.60 -27.72
N ASN A 399 2.66 -8.56 -28.41
CA ASN A 399 2.01 -7.40 -27.80
C ASN A 399 0.65 -7.76 -27.19
N SER A 400 0.12 -6.86 -26.36
CA SER A 400 -1.23 -7.01 -25.83
C SER A 400 -2.26 -7.15 -26.94
N ALA A 401 -3.21 -8.05 -26.74
CA ALA A 401 -4.34 -8.26 -27.64
C ALA A 401 -5.64 -8.38 -26.84
N THR A 402 -6.76 -8.22 -27.52
CA THR A 402 -8.08 -8.57 -26.97
C THR A 402 -8.39 -10.00 -27.38
N VAL A 403 -8.80 -10.82 -26.42
CA VAL A 403 -9.26 -12.20 -26.66
C VAL A 403 -10.65 -12.40 -26.10
N ALA A 404 -11.40 -13.29 -26.74
CA ALA A 404 -12.70 -13.75 -26.27
C ALA A 404 -12.50 -14.83 -25.20
N MET A 405 -13.26 -14.74 -24.11
CA MET A 405 -13.43 -15.80 -23.12
C MET A 405 -14.90 -16.00 -22.78
N GLU A 406 -15.23 -17.17 -22.24
CA GLU A 406 -16.58 -17.54 -21.80
C GLU A 406 -16.52 -18.15 -20.40
N LEU A 407 -17.44 -17.76 -19.53
CA LEU A 407 -17.56 -18.31 -18.17
C LEU A 407 -18.20 -19.70 -18.21
N SER A 408 -17.69 -20.63 -17.40
CA SER A 408 -18.37 -21.89 -17.12
C SER A 408 -19.56 -21.67 -16.18
N ALA A 409 -20.41 -22.68 -15.98
CA ALA A 409 -21.49 -22.61 -14.99
C ALA A 409 -20.95 -22.31 -13.56
N ALA A 410 -19.82 -22.94 -13.20
CA ALA A 410 -19.12 -22.64 -11.95
C ALA A 410 -18.55 -21.21 -11.96
N GLY A 411 -18.02 -20.76 -13.09
CA GLY A 411 -17.55 -19.39 -13.29
C GLY A 411 -18.63 -18.34 -13.04
N LYS A 412 -19.84 -18.54 -13.56
CA LYS A 412 -20.97 -17.62 -13.32
C LYS A 412 -21.36 -17.57 -11.84
N SER A 413 -21.21 -18.67 -11.11
CA SER A 413 -21.47 -18.71 -9.66
C SER A 413 -20.41 -17.99 -8.83
N VAL A 414 -19.15 -18.01 -9.25
CA VAL A 414 -18.01 -17.44 -8.50
C VAL A 414 -17.72 -15.99 -8.89
N LEU A 415 -17.80 -15.70 -10.18
CA LEU A 415 -17.36 -14.43 -10.77
C LEU A 415 -18.55 -13.50 -11.11
N GLY A 416 -19.77 -13.97 -10.89
CA GLY A 416 -21.01 -13.27 -11.24
C GLY A 416 -21.52 -13.60 -12.65
N ASP A 417 -22.75 -13.17 -12.94
CA ASP A 417 -23.39 -13.39 -14.22
C ASP A 417 -23.03 -12.27 -15.21
N PHE A 418 -22.41 -12.67 -16.32
CA PHE A 418 -21.90 -11.80 -17.36
C PHE A 418 -22.34 -12.34 -18.73
N PRO A 419 -22.32 -11.51 -19.79
CA PRO A 419 -22.62 -11.96 -21.15
C PRO A 419 -21.82 -13.20 -21.56
N ASP A 420 -22.41 -14.04 -22.42
CA ASP A 420 -21.84 -15.34 -22.79
C ASP A 420 -20.45 -15.25 -23.45
N THR A 421 -20.09 -14.11 -24.02
CA THR A 421 -18.73 -13.88 -24.52
C THR A 421 -18.18 -12.55 -24.02
N LEU A 422 -17.02 -12.62 -23.39
CA LEU A 422 -16.32 -11.48 -22.80
C LEU A 422 -15.06 -11.19 -23.60
N GLN A 423 -14.89 -9.92 -23.98
CA GLN A 423 -13.68 -9.42 -24.62
C GLN A 423 -12.75 -8.89 -23.54
N VAL A 424 -11.63 -9.59 -23.32
CA VAL A 424 -10.69 -9.28 -22.25
C VAL A 424 -9.29 -9.02 -22.82
N ARG A 425 -8.58 -8.07 -22.22
CA ARG A 425 -7.17 -7.85 -22.54
C ARG A 425 -6.36 -9.09 -22.12
N TYR A 426 -5.52 -9.57 -23.02
CA TYR A 426 -4.53 -10.60 -22.76
C TYR A 426 -3.14 -10.08 -23.08
N HIS A 427 -2.18 -10.38 -22.19
CA HIS A 427 -0.78 -10.03 -22.37
C HIS A 427 0.09 -11.13 -21.75
N ASN A 428 0.31 -12.20 -22.51
CA ASN A 428 1.24 -13.28 -22.16
C ASN A 428 0.91 -14.03 -20.85
N GLY A 429 -0.34 -13.93 -20.40
CA GLY A 429 -0.84 -14.69 -19.24
C GLY A 429 -0.74 -16.20 -19.46
N PRO A 430 -0.68 -17.00 -18.38
CA PRO A 430 -0.46 -18.43 -18.49
C PRO A 430 -1.57 -19.13 -19.28
N ILE A 431 -1.17 -19.91 -20.28
CA ILE A 431 -2.06 -20.91 -20.89
C ILE A 431 -1.89 -22.17 -20.06
N VAL A 432 -2.95 -22.62 -19.40
CA VAL A 432 -2.86 -23.63 -18.34
C VAL A 432 -3.35 -25.00 -18.78
N SER A 433 -2.76 -26.04 -18.19
CA SER A 433 -3.21 -27.43 -18.26
C SER A 433 -2.97 -28.13 -16.92
N ALA A 434 -3.53 -29.31 -16.71
CA ALA A 434 -3.30 -30.07 -15.48
C ALA A 434 -1.83 -30.47 -15.35
N ALA A 435 -1.23 -30.25 -14.18
CA ALA A 435 0.14 -30.71 -13.90
C ALA A 435 0.21 -32.21 -13.56
N GLY A 436 -0.92 -32.80 -13.15
CA GLY A 436 -1.00 -34.24 -12.86
C GLY A 436 -0.29 -34.66 -11.57
N LEU A 437 -0.15 -33.73 -10.61
CA LEU A 437 0.47 -34.03 -9.32
C LEU A 437 -0.58 -34.44 -8.30
N ASP A 438 -0.55 -35.68 -7.82
CA ASP A 438 -1.51 -36.19 -6.83
C ASP A 438 -1.39 -35.48 -5.46
N SER A 439 -0.25 -34.87 -5.19
CA SER A 439 0.01 -34.10 -3.97
C SER A 439 -0.69 -32.74 -3.93
N LEU A 440 -1.31 -32.30 -5.04
CA LEU A 440 -2.00 -31.02 -5.12
C LEU A 440 -3.47 -31.18 -5.55
N PRO A 441 -4.40 -30.42 -4.96
CA PRO A 441 -5.81 -30.47 -5.32
C PRO A 441 -6.03 -30.06 -6.78
N LYS A 442 -6.99 -30.74 -7.43
CA LYS A 442 -7.38 -30.42 -8.81
C LYS A 442 -8.06 -29.06 -8.85
N TYR A 443 -7.77 -28.29 -9.90
CA TYR A 443 -8.47 -27.03 -10.13
C TYR A 443 -9.81 -27.24 -10.85
N GLN A 444 -10.74 -26.31 -10.62
CA GLN A 444 -11.97 -26.13 -11.37
C GLN A 444 -11.76 -25.03 -12.42
N VAL A 445 -12.33 -25.20 -13.62
CA VAL A 445 -12.29 -24.18 -14.67
C VAL A 445 -13.47 -23.23 -14.54
N LEU A 446 -13.19 -21.95 -14.34
CA LEU A 446 -14.19 -20.88 -14.22
C LEU A 446 -14.42 -20.15 -15.54
N ALA A 447 -13.41 -20.08 -16.41
CA ALA A 447 -13.55 -19.50 -17.74
C ALA A 447 -12.67 -20.20 -18.75
N TRP A 448 -13.08 -20.18 -20.01
CA TRP A 448 -12.36 -20.77 -21.15
C TRP A 448 -12.00 -19.69 -22.17
N PHE A 449 -10.81 -19.76 -22.76
CA PHE A 449 -10.48 -18.97 -23.94
C PHE A 449 -11.28 -19.46 -25.15
N ARG A 450 -11.81 -18.52 -25.93
CA ARG A 450 -12.61 -18.74 -27.14
C ARG A 450 -12.00 -18.11 -28.39
N SER A 451 -10.98 -17.29 -28.22
CA SER A 451 -10.09 -16.88 -29.29
C SER A 451 -8.65 -16.98 -28.79
N GLU A 452 -7.70 -16.77 -29.71
CA GLU A 452 -6.29 -16.86 -29.41
C GLU A 452 -5.51 -15.66 -29.93
N VAL A 453 -4.29 -15.52 -29.41
CA VAL A 453 -3.25 -14.68 -29.96
C VAL A 453 -1.97 -15.52 -30.14
N SER A 454 -1.30 -15.30 -31.26
CA SER A 454 -0.08 -16.00 -31.62
C SER A 454 0.92 -15.03 -32.23
N GLN A 455 2.18 -15.13 -31.83
CA GLN A 455 3.33 -14.46 -32.43
C GLN A 455 4.06 -15.35 -33.44
N TYR A 456 3.96 -16.67 -33.27
CA TYR A 456 4.60 -17.68 -34.11
C TYR A 456 3.60 -18.73 -34.59
N ASP A 457 3.78 -19.31 -35.78
CA ASP A 457 2.87 -20.32 -36.33
C ASP A 457 2.72 -21.54 -35.40
N LEU A 458 3.80 -21.95 -34.73
CA LEU A 458 3.80 -23.06 -33.76
C LEU A 458 2.88 -22.84 -32.54
N GLN A 459 2.38 -21.63 -32.34
CA GLN A 459 1.48 -21.26 -31.25
C GLN A 459 0.01 -21.36 -31.64
N GLN A 460 -0.32 -21.48 -32.93
CA GLN A 460 -1.71 -21.54 -33.38
C GLN A 460 -2.41 -22.80 -32.85
N GLY A 461 -3.64 -22.65 -32.38
CA GLY A 461 -4.47 -23.74 -31.84
C GLY A 461 -4.08 -24.20 -30.43
N THR A 462 -3.16 -23.50 -29.75
CA THR A 462 -2.68 -23.89 -28.41
C THR A 462 -3.38 -23.16 -27.27
N MET A 463 -4.18 -22.14 -27.57
CA MET A 463 -4.85 -21.29 -26.57
C MET A 463 -6.37 -21.47 -26.58
N THR A 464 -6.99 -21.51 -27.76
CA THR A 464 -8.45 -21.70 -27.90
C THR A 464 -8.88 -22.99 -27.20
N GLY A 465 -9.89 -22.91 -26.33
CA GLY A 465 -10.39 -24.05 -25.56
C GLY A 465 -9.59 -24.38 -24.29
N THR A 466 -8.53 -23.64 -23.98
CA THR A 466 -7.82 -23.78 -22.70
C THR A 466 -8.46 -22.93 -21.60
N PRO A 467 -8.24 -23.23 -20.30
CA PRO A 467 -8.78 -22.42 -19.22
C PRO A 467 -8.17 -21.00 -19.21
N ALA A 468 -9.02 -20.00 -19.08
CA ALA A 468 -8.66 -18.60 -18.89
C ALA A 468 -8.63 -18.20 -17.41
N ILE A 469 -9.54 -18.76 -16.61
CA ILE A 469 -9.61 -18.55 -15.16
C ILE A 469 -9.86 -19.90 -14.51
N ILE A 470 -9.09 -20.21 -13.47
CA ILE A 470 -9.22 -21.44 -12.68
C ILE A 470 -9.28 -21.11 -11.20
N SER A 471 -9.94 -21.97 -10.43
CA SER A 471 -9.94 -21.93 -8.97
C SER A 471 -9.54 -23.28 -8.38
N THR A 472 -9.03 -23.27 -7.16
CA THR A 472 -8.81 -24.48 -6.35
C THR A 472 -8.87 -24.10 -4.87
N GLU A 473 -8.93 -25.10 -4.01
CA GLU A 473 -8.62 -24.96 -2.59
C GLU A 473 -7.16 -25.34 -2.37
N PHE A 474 -6.51 -24.81 -1.32
CA PHE A 474 -5.20 -25.26 -0.84
C PHE A 474 -5.20 -25.17 0.68
N GLY A 475 -5.15 -26.31 1.36
CA GLY A 475 -5.51 -26.38 2.77
C GLY A 475 -6.95 -25.89 2.99
N ASN A 476 -7.13 -24.91 3.87
CA ASN A 476 -8.42 -24.28 4.15
C ASN A 476 -8.69 -23.02 3.29
N GLY A 477 -7.70 -22.57 2.50
CA GLY A 477 -7.79 -21.34 1.72
C GLY A 477 -8.30 -21.56 0.29
N ARG A 478 -8.77 -20.48 -0.33
CA ARG A 478 -9.26 -20.45 -1.71
C ARG A 478 -8.24 -19.75 -2.61
N VAL A 479 -7.96 -20.35 -3.75
CA VAL A 479 -6.98 -19.86 -4.73
C VAL A 479 -7.70 -19.59 -6.05
N LEU A 480 -7.59 -18.37 -6.55
CA LEU A 480 -8.08 -17.94 -7.87
C LEU A 480 -6.89 -17.56 -8.75
N CYS A 481 -6.76 -18.17 -9.92
CA CYS A 481 -5.74 -17.84 -10.91
C CYS A 481 -6.40 -17.32 -12.18
N VAL A 482 -6.08 -16.09 -12.56
CA VAL A 482 -6.64 -15.35 -13.69
C VAL A 482 -5.54 -15.16 -14.72
N SER A 483 -5.66 -15.79 -15.90
CA SER A 483 -4.68 -15.61 -16.97
C SER A 483 -4.74 -14.23 -17.65
N PRO A 484 -5.91 -13.76 -18.13
CA PRO A 484 -6.03 -12.46 -18.77
C PRO A 484 -6.10 -11.32 -17.73
N HIS A 485 -6.33 -10.09 -18.20
CA HIS A 485 -6.32 -8.88 -17.38
C HIS A 485 -7.70 -8.21 -17.27
N PRO A 486 -8.71 -8.82 -16.61
CA PRO A 486 -10.01 -8.18 -16.42
C PRO A 486 -9.95 -6.88 -15.59
N GLU A 487 -8.95 -6.73 -14.71
CA GLU A 487 -8.71 -5.52 -13.90
C GLU A 487 -8.44 -4.28 -14.76
N SER A 488 -7.91 -4.48 -15.97
CA SER A 488 -7.54 -3.40 -16.87
C SER A 488 -8.71 -2.79 -17.65
N THR A 489 -9.93 -3.30 -17.45
CA THR A 489 -11.13 -2.86 -18.19
C THR A 489 -12.25 -2.57 -17.21
N ASP A 490 -12.74 -1.33 -17.18
CA ASP A 490 -13.78 -0.87 -16.22
C ASP A 490 -14.99 -1.81 -16.15
N ARG A 491 -15.49 -2.29 -17.29
CA ARG A 491 -16.66 -3.19 -17.37
C ARG A 491 -16.41 -4.59 -16.84
N LEU A 492 -15.15 -5.01 -16.71
CA LEU A 492 -14.75 -6.33 -16.22
C LEU A 492 -14.18 -6.28 -14.80
N ARG A 493 -13.98 -5.10 -14.19
CA ARG A 493 -13.58 -5.02 -12.78
C ARG A 493 -14.54 -5.74 -11.83
N PRO A 494 -15.89 -5.65 -11.99
CA PRO A 494 -16.79 -6.39 -11.11
C PRO A 494 -16.60 -7.91 -11.17
N LEU A 495 -16.17 -8.46 -12.32
CA LEU A 495 -15.87 -9.89 -12.47
C LEU A 495 -14.74 -10.32 -11.53
N LEU A 496 -13.66 -9.53 -11.49
CA LEU A 496 -12.53 -9.80 -10.61
C LEU A 496 -12.86 -9.47 -9.14
N ALA A 497 -13.67 -8.44 -8.88
CA ALA A 497 -14.13 -8.08 -7.55
C ALA A 497 -14.90 -9.24 -6.89
N HIS A 498 -15.86 -9.85 -7.60
CA HIS A 498 -16.55 -11.05 -7.11
C HIS A 498 -15.59 -12.21 -6.84
N GLY A 499 -14.60 -12.41 -7.73
CA GLY A 499 -13.56 -13.42 -7.53
C GLY A 499 -12.69 -13.17 -6.28
N MET A 500 -12.39 -11.90 -5.97
CA MET A 500 -11.69 -11.50 -4.75
C MET A 500 -12.55 -11.71 -3.50
N GLU A 501 -13.84 -11.37 -3.53
CA GLU A 501 -14.77 -11.64 -2.43
C GLU A 501 -14.86 -13.15 -2.14
N TRP A 502 -15.05 -13.95 -3.19
CA TRP A 502 -15.10 -15.40 -3.09
C TRP A 502 -13.79 -15.97 -2.52
N ALA A 503 -12.63 -15.52 -3.02
CA ALA A 503 -11.33 -16.00 -2.55
C ALA A 503 -11.06 -15.59 -1.09
N GLY A 504 -11.50 -14.40 -0.68
CA GLY A 504 -11.42 -13.89 0.69
C GLY A 504 -12.44 -14.49 1.66
N GLY A 505 -13.20 -15.52 1.25
CA GLY A 505 -14.11 -16.25 2.12
C GLY A 505 -15.46 -15.58 2.36
N ARG A 506 -15.87 -14.64 1.49
CA ARG A 506 -17.15 -13.94 1.59
C ARG A 506 -18.19 -14.39 0.57
#